data_AF-A0A8H2K2Q5-F1
#
_entry.id   AF-A0A8H2K2Q5-F1
#
_cell.length_a   1.000
_cell.length_b   1.000
_cell.length_c   1.000
_cell.angle_alpha   90.00
_cell.angle_beta   90.00
_cell.angle_gamma   90.00
#
_symmetry.space_group_name_H-M   'P 1'
#
loop_
_entity.id
_entity.type
_entity.pdbx_description
1 polymer ?
#
loop_
_entity_poly.entity_id
_entity_poly.type
_entity_poly.pdbx_seq_one_letter_code
_entity_poly.pdbx_strand_id
1 'polypeptide(L)' 'MDIDQYKALTKKKPLKKVPRAKPLPKATEKYLEVEETLFQELEEHRIGYRRKFQFESTKNWRFDFYIVKLNLLIEI' A
#
# COMPACT_ATOMS: atom_id res chain seq x y z
N MET A 1 18.47 29.45 18.57
CA MET A 1 19.90 29.28 18.21
C MET A 1 20.06 29.69 16.77
N ASP A 2 21.06 30.51 16.50
CA ASP A 2 21.43 30.83 15.12
C ASP A 2 21.88 29.54 14.39
N ILE A 3 21.46 29.38 13.13
CA ILE A 3 21.71 28.18 12.33
C ILE A 3 23.22 28.00 12.11
N ASP A 4 23.94 29.11 12.00
CA ASP A 4 25.39 29.12 11.82
C ASP A 4 26.12 28.69 13.09
N GLN A 5 25.64 29.09 14.28
CA GLN A 5 26.18 28.63 15.56
C GLN A 5 25.95 27.12 15.76
N TYR A 6 24.76 26.61 15.46
CA TYR A 6 24.46 25.18 15.56
C TYR A 6 25.35 24.35 14.62
N LYS A 7 25.56 24.81 13.38
CA LYS A 7 26.41 24.13 12.40
C LYS A 7 27.89 24.18 12.79
N ALA A 8 28.37 25.29 13.35
CA ALA A 8 29.74 25.42 13.85
C ALA A 8 30.03 24.44 14.99
N LEU A 9 29.09 24.31 15.95
CA LEU A 9 29.24 23.44 17.11
C LEU A 9 29.07 21.95 16.80
N THR A 10 28.10 21.60 15.94
CA THR A 10 27.73 20.19 15.71
C THR A 10 28.32 19.60 14.43
N LYS A 11 28.85 20.43 13.52
CA LYS A 11 29.24 20.08 12.13
C LYS A 11 28.11 19.42 11.31
N LYS A 12 26.87 19.43 11.81
CA LYS A 12 25.70 18.83 11.16
C LYS A 12 24.91 19.91 10.43
N LYS A 13 24.38 19.56 9.25
CA LYS A 13 23.41 20.41 8.56
C LYS A 13 22.08 20.39 9.33
N PRO A 14 21.35 21.50 9.40
CA PRO A 14 20.02 21.52 10.00
C PRO A 14 19.10 20.54 9.25
N LEU A 15 18.22 19.88 9.99
CA LEU A 15 17.19 18.99 9.42
C LEU A 15 16.32 19.81 8.46
N LYS A 16 16.28 19.41 7.19
CA LYS A 16 15.36 20.02 6.21
C LYS A 16 13.93 19.70 6.66
N LYS A 17 13.12 20.73 6.92
CA LYS A 17 11.67 20.60 7.12
C LYS A 17 11.00 20.36 5.78
N VAL A 18 11.19 19.18 5.20
CA VAL A 18 10.45 18.78 4.00
C VAL A 18 9.07 18.31 4.44
N PRO A 19 7.96 18.79 3.85
CA PRO A 19 6.64 18.23 4.15
C PRO A 19 6.64 16.73 3.84
N ARG A 20 6.22 15.92 4.81
CA ARG A 20 6.06 14.46 4.67
C ARG A 20 4.81 14.06 3.88
N ALA A 21 4.24 14.99 3.12
CA ALA A 21 3.13 14.74 2.22
C ALA A 21 3.67 14.32 0.85
N LYS A 22 4.29 13.14 0.77
CA LYS A 22 4.39 12.48 -0.53
C LYS A 22 3.00 11.94 -0.85
N PRO A 23 2.40 12.28 -2.02
CA PRO A 23 1.17 11.61 -2.42
C PRO A 23 1.44 10.10 -2.49
N LEU A 24 0.44 9.29 -2.14
CA LEU A 24 0.56 7.86 -2.36
C LEU A 24 0.88 7.63 -3.85
N PRO A 25 1.80 6.71 -4.18
CA PRO A 25 2.00 6.33 -5.56
C PRO A 25 0.65 5.91 -6.12
N LYS A 26 0.22 6.57 -7.20
CA LYS A 26 -0.99 6.16 -7.91
C LYS A 26 -0.79 4.72 -8.36
N ALA A 27 -1.88 3.94 -8.40
CA ALA A 27 -1.84 2.59 -8.94
C ALA A 27 -1.13 2.62 -10.30
N THR A 28 -0.09 1.82 -10.43
CA THR A 28 0.63 1.68 -11.70
C THR A 28 -0.31 0.93 -12.65
N GLU A 29 -0.33 1.25 -13.95
CA GLU A 29 -1.19 0.58 -14.95
C GLU A 29 -1.12 -0.96 -14.83
N LYS A 30 0.07 -1.49 -14.54
CA LYS A 30 0.32 -2.90 -14.24
C LYS A 30 -0.55 -3.48 -13.12
N TYR A 31 -0.81 -2.73 -12.06
CA TYR A 31 -1.67 -3.19 -10.96
C TYR A 31 -3.11 -3.37 -11.44
N LEU A 32 -3.60 -2.43 -12.27
CA LEU A 32 -4.97 -2.50 -12.82
C LEU A 32 -5.09 -3.70 -13.76
N GLU A 33 -4.11 -3.93 -14.62
CA GLU A 33 -4.05 -5.10 -15.50
C GLU A 33 -4.05 -6.42 -14.71
N VAL A 34 -3.25 -6.52 -13.65
CA VAL A 34 -3.21 -7.73 -12.80
C VAL A 34 -4.53 -7.94 -12.04
N GLU A 35 -5.17 -6.86 -11.56
CA GLU A 35 -6.48 -6.96 -10.89
C GLU A 35 -7.57 -7.46 -11.86
N GLU A 36 -7.57 -6.96 -13.11
CA GLU A 36 -8.55 -7.34 -14.14
C GLU A 36 -8.36 -8.78 -14.62
N THR A 37 -7.12 -9.20 -14.88
CA THR A 37 -6.82 -10.58 -15.30
C THR A 37 -7.22 -11.60 -14.23
N LEU A 38 -6.87 -11.35 -12.97
CA LEU A 38 -7.26 -12.21 -11.85
C LEU A 38 -8.80 -12.29 -11.69
N PHE A 39 -9.49 -11.18 -11.90
CA PHE A 39 -10.95 -11.14 -11.84
C PHE A 39 -11.58 -12.04 -12.91
N GLN A 40 -11.11 -11.94 -14.16
CA GLN A 40 -11.61 -12.75 -15.28
C GLN A 40 -11.40 -14.24 -15.03
N GLU A 41 -10.22 -14.63 -14.55
CA GLU A 41 -9.88 -16.04 -14.30
C GLU A 41 -10.73 -16.62 -13.14
N LEU A 42 -10.95 -15.85 -12.07
CA LEU A 42 -11.82 -16.27 -10.98
C LEU A 42 -13.28 -16.44 -11.41
N GLU A 43 -13.77 -15.57 -12.29
CA GLU A 43 -15.13 -15.65 -12.84
C GLU A 43 -15.30 -16.83 -13.81
N GLU A 44 -14.33 -17.06 -14.69
CA GLU A 44 -14.29 -18.19 -15.62
C GLU A 44 -14.31 -19.53 -14.87
N HIS A 45 -13.52 -19.64 -13.79
CA HIS A 45 -13.50 -20.82 -12.94
C HIS A 45 -14.66 -20.91 -11.93
N ARG A 46 -15.59 -19.94 -11.93
CA ARG A 46 -16.74 -19.83 -11.00
C ARG A 46 -16.31 -19.92 -9.53
N ILE A 47 -15.18 -19.32 -9.20
CA ILE A 47 -14.63 -19.32 -7.85
C ILE A 47 -15.25 -18.15 -7.08
N GLY A 48 -15.86 -18.43 -5.93
CA GLY A 48 -16.36 -17.39 -5.04
C GLY A 48 -15.22 -16.64 -4.36
N TYR A 49 -15.14 -15.32 -4.58
CA TYR A 49 -14.16 -14.45 -3.95
C TYR A 49 -14.81 -13.23 -3.27
N ARG A 50 -14.07 -12.58 -2.37
CA ARG A 50 -14.41 -11.29 -1.77
C ARG A 50 -13.30 -10.28 -2.05
N ARG A 51 -13.66 -9.07 -2.46
CA ARG A 51 -12.71 -7.96 -2.67
C ARG A 51 -12.49 -7.17 -1.39
N LYS A 52 -11.31 -6.56 -1.26
CA LYS A 52 -10.94 -5.66 -0.14
C LYS A 52 -11.21 -6.29 1.23
N PHE A 53 -10.82 -7.55 1.39
CA PHE A 53 -11.18 -8.34 2.55
C PHE A 53 -10.35 -7.94 3.78
N GLN A 54 -11.05 -7.64 4.88
CA GLN A 54 -10.46 -7.30 6.16
C GLN A 54 -10.81 -8.40 7.18
N PHE A 55 -9.81 -9.13 7.67
CA PHE A 55 -10.00 -10.22 8.63
C PHE A 55 -10.43 -9.68 10.01
N GLU A 56 -9.76 -8.62 10.46
CA GLU A 56 -10.02 -7.94 11.73
C GLU A 56 -10.36 -6.46 11.46
N SER A 57 -11.55 -6.02 11.87
CA SER A 57 -12.01 -4.64 11.69
C SER A 57 -11.16 -3.60 12.44
N THR A 58 -10.36 -4.04 13.41
CA THR A 58 -9.48 -3.19 14.22
C THR A 58 -8.14 -2.89 13.55
N LYS A 59 -7.77 -3.65 12.51
CA LYS A 59 -6.49 -3.50 11.81
C LYS A 59 -6.65 -2.60 10.59
N ASN A 60 -5.69 -1.71 10.34
CA ASN A 60 -5.74 -0.79 9.20
C ASN A 60 -5.23 -1.40 7.88
N TRP A 61 -5.06 -2.72 7.83
CA TRP A 61 -4.57 -3.44 6.66
C TRP A 61 -5.66 -4.38 6.15
N ARG A 62 -5.69 -4.61 4.85
CA ARG A 62 -6.69 -5.44 4.14
C ARG A 62 -6.00 -6.18 3.00
N PHE A 63 -6.56 -7.32 2.62
CA PHE A 63 -6.17 -8.01 1.39
C PHE A 63 -7.00 -7.52 0.21
N ASP A 64 -6.49 -7.65 -1.00
CA ASP A 64 -7.24 -7.28 -2.21
C ASP A 64 -8.27 -8.34 -2.55
N PHE A 65 -7.92 -9.63 -2.39
CA PHE A 65 -8.83 -10.74 -2.63
C PHE A 65 -8.79 -11.79 -1.52
N TYR A 66 -9.96 -12.35 -1.24
CA TYR A 66 -10.14 -13.54 -0.42
C TYR A 66 -10.94 -14.59 -1.19
N ILE A 67 -10.31 -15.73 -1.49
CA ILE A 67 -10.95 -16.88 -2.14
C ILE A 67 -11.57 -17.75 -1.06
N VAL A 68 -12.90 -17.74 -0.98
CA VAL A 68 -13.65 -18.33 0.13
C VAL A 68 -13.51 -19.85 0.16
N LYS A 69 -13.54 -20.50 -1.01
CA LYS A 69 -13.51 -21.97 -1.09
C LYS A 69 -12.13 -22.56 -0.74
N LEU A 70 -11.07 -21.80 -1.01
CA LEU A 70 -9.68 -22.24 -0.83
C LEU A 70 -9.05 -21.65 0.44
N ASN A 71 -9.76 -20.78 1.17
CA ASN A 71 -9.25 -19.99 2.28
C ASN A 71 -7.92 -19.27 1.94
N LEU A 72 -7.82 -18.75 0.70
CA LEU A 72 -6.61 -18.15 0.16
C LEU A 72 -6.74 -16.62 0.12
N LEU A 73 -5.67 -15.92 0.50
CA LEU A 73 -5.59 -14.46 0.54
C LEU A 73 -4.55 -13.98 -0.48
N ILE A 74 -4.91 -12.99 -1.28
CA ILE A 74 -4.07 -12.44 -2.34
C ILE A 74 -3.96 -10.92 -2.14
N GLU A 75 -2.74 -10.41 -2.26
CA GLU A 75 -2.37 -8.98 -2.27
C GLU A 75 -1.58 -8.73 -3.56
N ILE A 76 -1.87 -7.63 -4.26
CA ILE A 76 -1.29 -7.31 -5.58
C ILE A 76 -0.39 -6.08 -5.48
#